data_AF-A0A3N0YYV0-F1
#
_entry.id   AF-A0A3N0YYV0-F1
#
_cell.length_a   1.000
_cell.length_b   1.000
_cell.length_c   1.000
_cell.angle_alpha   90.00
_cell.angle_beta   90.00
_cell.angle_gamma   90.00
#
_symmetry.space_group_name_H-M   'P 1'
#
loop_
_entity.id
_entity.type
_entity.pdbx_description
1 polymer ?
#
loop_
_entity_poly.entity_id
_entity_poly.type
_entity_poly.pdbx_seq_one_letter_code
_entity_poly.pdbx_strand_id
1 'polypeptide(L)'
;MNSYGGSLMTYGGSGTPPDPPHFEPLWPSDGKIHFTYLGTMCKEDCKLVGHEYKCESIDKDGDVQSMYCSPKANTDYWGRECRKCGMGKEEYYWCRPDDFHWGYCGMVTDNKIYYGSTTGAVCHNNCDQIYHDYYWCNTAEGWDYCSPSENRDYMNKQCREDRPCGKYDKNYNWCRLKEGSWGYCGLVKPKTLVRRTKYDHFCVDKCQRHEKKDYYWCHTASSWDYCSPDVDVTYKNKPCRSDHSCDSHGYSYNWCWTSESDYDYCGPIERL
;
A
#
# COMPACT_ATOMS: atom_id res chain seq x y z
N MET A 1 68.89 48.08 -3.74
CA MET A 1 68.86 46.72 -3.17
C MET A 1 67.74 46.69 -2.14
N ASN A 2 66.61 46.08 -2.51
CA ASN A 2 65.63 45.50 -1.60
C ASN A 2 64.62 44.73 -2.46
N SER A 3 64.61 43.42 -2.24
CA SER A 3 63.82 42.42 -2.93
C SER A 3 62.50 42.25 -2.18
N TYR A 4 61.36 42.43 -2.84
CA TYR A 4 60.07 41.95 -2.34
C TYR A 4 59.51 40.96 -3.35
N GLY A 5 59.51 39.68 -2.97
CA GLY A 5 58.86 38.61 -3.70
C GLY A 5 57.36 38.63 -3.44
N GLY A 6 56.58 38.75 -4.51
CA GLY A 6 55.14 38.51 -4.50
C GLY A 6 54.84 37.16 -5.15
N SER A 7 54.35 36.20 -4.37
CA SER A 7 53.80 34.95 -4.87
C SER A 7 52.45 35.19 -5.57
N LEU A 8 52.34 34.71 -6.81
CA LEU A 8 51.05 34.49 -7.47
C LEU A 8 50.28 33.38 -6.77
N MET A 9 49.08 33.67 -6.29
CA MET A 9 48.07 32.66 -5.94
C MET A 9 47.19 32.41 -7.17
N THR A 10 47.27 31.21 -7.72
CA THR A 10 46.41 30.69 -8.78
C THR A 10 45.05 30.29 -8.19
N TYR A 11 43.96 30.88 -8.70
CA TYR A 11 42.60 30.40 -8.46
C TYR A 11 42.30 29.24 -9.43
N GLY A 12 42.14 28.02 -8.90
CA GLY A 12 41.66 26.86 -9.63
C GLY A 12 40.86 25.97 -8.69
N GLY A 13 39.56 25.82 -8.96
CA GLY A 13 38.68 24.99 -8.15
C GLY A 13 37.21 25.35 -8.28
N SER A 14 36.63 25.10 -9.46
CA SER A 14 35.19 25.01 -9.64
C SER A 14 34.68 23.73 -8.96
N GLY A 15 34.41 23.82 -7.66
CA GLY A 15 33.70 22.77 -6.93
C GLY A 15 32.21 22.88 -7.21
N THR A 16 31.65 21.90 -7.91
CA THR A 16 30.20 21.68 -7.93
C THR A 16 29.70 21.41 -6.50
N PRO A 17 28.49 21.86 -6.12
CA PRO A 17 27.93 21.53 -4.82
C PRO A 17 27.85 20.01 -4.65
N PRO A 18 28.07 19.47 -3.44
CA PRO A 18 27.81 18.05 -3.19
C PRO A 18 26.33 17.78 -3.46
N ASP A 19 26.06 16.71 -4.20
CA ASP A 19 24.70 16.23 -4.43
C ASP A 19 24.00 16.01 -3.07
N PRO A 20 22.71 16.39 -2.96
CA PRO A 20 21.94 16.06 -1.76
C PRO A 20 21.92 14.52 -1.59
N PRO A 21 21.91 14.01 -0.34
CA PRO A 21 21.89 12.59 -0.10
C PRO A 21 20.70 11.96 -0.83
N HIS A 22 21.00 11.06 -1.75
CA HIS A 22 20.03 10.16 -2.35
C HIS A 22 19.43 9.34 -1.21
N PHE A 23 18.24 9.71 -0.74
CA PHE A 23 17.38 8.81 0.02
C PHE A 23 16.92 7.74 -0.97
N GLU A 24 17.61 6.61 -0.98
CA GLU A 24 17.05 5.38 -1.55
C GLU A 24 15.76 5.09 -0.78
N PRO A 25 14.63 4.87 -1.46
CA PRO A 25 13.41 4.64 -0.73
C PRO A 25 13.44 3.23 -0.13
N LEU A 26 13.16 3.20 1.17
CA LEU A 26 12.99 2.06 2.06
C LEU A 26 11.77 1.22 1.61
N TRP A 27 11.90 0.49 0.50
CA TRP A 27 10.87 -0.43 0.04
C TRP A 27 11.19 -1.88 0.42
N PRO A 28 10.17 -2.67 0.78
CA PRO A 28 10.28 -4.11 0.93
C PRO A 28 10.83 -4.79 -0.33
N SER A 29 11.83 -5.65 -0.17
CA SER A 29 12.60 -6.25 -1.27
C SER A 29 11.83 -7.33 -2.03
N ASP A 30 10.74 -7.83 -1.47
CA ASP A 30 9.92 -8.93 -2.01
C ASP A 30 8.67 -8.45 -2.78
N GLY A 31 8.46 -7.14 -2.87
CA GLY A 31 7.28 -6.54 -3.50
C GLY A 31 5.99 -6.68 -2.70
N LYS A 32 6.07 -7.08 -1.43
CA LYS A 32 4.97 -7.07 -0.46
C LYS A 32 5.09 -5.85 0.44
N ILE A 33 3.98 -5.29 0.88
CA ILE A 33 3.96 -4.29 1.95
C ILE A 33 3.62 -5.02 3.24
N HIS A 34 4.53 -4.94 4.21
CA HIS A 34 4.33 -5.44 5.56
C HIS A 34 3.82 -4.33 6.46
N PHE A 35 2.91 -4.69 7.34
CA PHE A 35 2.40 -3.82 8.38
C PHE A 35 2.74 -4.41 9.75
N THR A 36 2.88 -3.54 10.73
CA THR A 36 3.04 -3.94 12.12
C THR A 36 1.72 -4.41 12.71
N TYR A 37 1.78 -4.98 13.91
CA TYR A 37 0.59 -5.32 14.69
C TYR A 37 -0.24 -4.10 15.12
N LEU A 38 0.29 -2.88 15.00
CA LEU A 38 -0.47 -1.64 15.22
C LEU A 38 -1.08 -1.10 13.92
N GLY A 39 -0.88 -1.79 12.79
CA GLY A 39 -1.36 -1.32 11.51
C GLY A 39 -0.59 -0.11 10.99
N THR A 40 0.68 0.04 11.36
CA THR A 40 1.61 1.00 10.75
C THR A 40 2.47 0.30 9.70
N MET A 41 2.93 1.02 8.68
CA MET A 41 3.72 0.43 7.59
C MET A 41 5.16 0.18 8.05
N CYS A 42 5.66 -1.02 7.77
CA CYS A 42 7.08 -1.30 7.95
C CYS A 42 7.90 -0.50 6.93
N LYS A 43 9.01 0.09 7.38
CA LYS A 43 9.99 0.75 6.49
C LYS A 43 10.79 -0.29 5.70
N GLU A 44 10.90 -1.50 6.20
CA GLU A 44 11.63 -2.58 5.54
C GLU A 44 10.87 -3.90 5.63
N ASP A 45 11.41 -4.95 4.99
CA ASP A 45 10.86 -6.30 5.11
C ASP A 45 10.71 -6.72 6.57
N CYS A 46 9.68 -7.50 6.86
CA CYS A 46 9.48 -8.10 8.16
C CYS A 46 10.54 -9.19 8.42
N LYS A 47 11.50 -8.93 9.32
CA LYS A 47 12.68 -9.78 9.52
C LYS A 47 12.63 -10.55 10.84
N LEU A 48 13.21 -11.73 10.85
CA LEU A 48 13.37 -12.53 12.07
C LEU A 48 14.48 -11.93 12.94
N VAL A 49 14.11 -11.43 14.12
CA VAL A 49 15.01 -10.90 15.15
C VAL A 49 14.91 -11.80 16.37
N GLY A 50 15.92 -12.65 16.57
CA GLY A 50 15.87 -13.71 17.58
C GLY A 50 14.84 -14.78 17.20
N HIS A 51 13.68 -14.78 17.87
CA HIS A 51 12.58 -15.71 17.61
C HIS A 51 11.29 -15.00 17.15
N GLU A 52 11.36 -13.70 16.91
CA GLU A 52 10.20 -12.85 16.64
C GLU A 52 10.41 -12.10 15.32
N TYR A 53 9.36 -11.98 14.54
CA TYR A 53 9.35 -11.18 13.32
C TYR A 53 9.04 -9.72 13.65
N LYS A 54 9.95 -8.82 13.26
CA LYS A 54 9.90 -7.39 13.55
C LYS A 54 10.32 -6.56 12.34
N CYS A 55 9.87 -5.31 12.33
CA CYS A 55 10.29 -4.28 11.39
C CYS A 55 10.31 -2.92 12.10
N GLU A 56 11.09 -1.98 11.58
CA GLU A 56 11.04 -0.58 11.98
C GLU A 56 9.80 0.09 11.38
N SER A 57 9.12 0.89 12.20
CA SER A 57 7.98 1.70 11.80
C SER A 57 8.01 3.02 12.54
N ILE A 58 7.39 4.04 11.95
CA ILE A 58 7.09 5.29 12.64
C ILE A 58 5.83 5.06 13.50
N ASP A 59 5.88 5.45 14.76
CA ASP A 59 4.71 5.45 15.66
C ASP A 59 3.88 6.74 15.53
N LYS A 60 2.87 6.90 16.40
CA LYS A 60 1.97 8.06 16.40
C LYS A 60 2.66 9.37 16.79
N ASP A 61 3.81 9.29 17.47
CA ASP A 61 4.58 10.44 17.94
C ASP A 61 5.70 10.83 16.95
N GLY A 62 5.85 10.07 15.86
CA GLY A 62 6.87 10.29 14.83
C GLY A 62 8.19 9.55 15.11
N ASP A 63 8.25 8.75 16.18
CA ASP A 63 9.45 8.04 16.58
C ASP A 63 9.56 6.69 15.86
N VAL A 64 10.80 6.31 15.54
CA VAL A 64 11.09 5.03 14.90
C VAL A 64 11.16 3.94 15.96
N GLN A 65 10.27 2.96 15.89
CA GLN A 65 10.24 1.82 16.79
C GLN A 65 10.33 0.49 16.04
N SER A 66 10.99 -0.48 16.66
CA SER A 66 10.96 -1.88 16.22
C SER A 66 9.68 -2.56 16.73
N MET A 67 8.76 -2.89 15.83
CA MET A 67 7.44 -3.43 16.15
C MET A 67 7.23 -4.82 15.57
N TYR A 68 6.31 -5.60 16.16
CA TYR A 68 5.95 -6.92 15.64
C TYR A 68 5.27 -6.82 14.28
N CYS A 69 5.62 -7.71 13.36
CA CYS A 69 5.00 -7.85 12.04
C CYS A 69 4.90 -9.34 11.67
N SER A 70 4.24 -9.63 10.54
CA SER A 70 4.13 -11.00 10.04
C SER A 70 5.00 -11.22 8.80
N PRO A 71 5.71 -12.37 8.71
CA PRO A 71 6.53 -12.70 7.54
C PRO A 71 5.69 -13.05 6.29
N LYS A 72 4.46 -13.51 6.48
CA LYS A 72 3.49 -13.75 5.40
C LYS A 72 2.07 -13.47 5.88
N ALA A 73 1.14 -13.39 4.94
CA ALA A 73 -0.27 -13.19 5.27
C ALA A 73 -0.78 -14.32 6.19
N ASN A 74 -1.59 -13.94 7.19
CA ASN A 74 -2.21 -14.86 8.14
C ASN A 74 -1.22 -15.75 8.92
N THR A 75 -0.05 -15.23 9.25
CA THR A 75 0.77 -15.76 10.34
C THR A 75 0.85 -14.76 11.48
N ASP A 76 1.13 -15.22 12.69
CA ASP A 76 1.53 -14.32 13.78
C ASP A 76 3.01 -13.92 13.68
N TYR A 77 3.45 -13.09 14.63
CA TYR A 77 4.82 -12.61 14.76
C TYR A 77 5.86 -13.67 15.11
N TRP A 78 5.46 -14.90 15.43
CA TRP A 78 6.37 -16.06 15.52
C TRP A 78 6.38 -16.89 14.23
N GLY A 79 5.57 -16.51 13.23
CA GLY A 79 5.42 -17.24 11.97
C GLY A 79 4.46 -18.43 12.05
N ARG A 80 3.66 -18.56 13.11
CA ARG A 80 2.64 -19.62 13.23
C ARG A 80 1.45 -19.26 12.36
N GLU A 81 0.97 -20.20 11.56
CA GLU A 81 -0.20 -19.99 10.71
C GLU A 81 -1.47 -19.81 11.54
N CYS A 82 -2.31 -18.88 11.13
CA CYS A 82 -3.59 -18.60 11.76
C CYS A 82 -4.69 -18.42 10.72
N ARG A 83 -5.95 -18.57 11.13
CA ARG A 83 -7.08 -18.53 10.17
C ARG A 83 -7.23 -17.17 9.50
N LYS A 84 -7.04 -16.08 10.25
CA LYS A 84 -7.12 -14.70 9.76
C LYS A 84 -6.37 -13.77 10.70
N CYS A 85 -5.46 -12.96 10.16
CA CYS A 85 -4.97 -11.78 10.86
C CYS A 85 -6.00 -10.66 10.78
N GLY A 86 -6.37 -10.05 11.91
CA GLY A 86 -7.37 -9.01 11.92
C GLY A 86 -7.28 -8.11 13.14
N MET A 87 -7.74 -6.87 12.96
CA MET A 87 -7.83 -5.91 14.06
C MET A 87 -9.07 -6.21 14.90
N GLY A 88 -8.86 -6.47 16.19
CA GLY A 88 -9.94 -6.65 17.17
C GLY A 88 -10.49 -5.32 17.66
N LYS A 89 -11.20 -5.35 18.80
CA LYS A 89 -11.68 -4.12 19.46
C LYS A 89 -10.58 -3.28 20.10
N GLU A 90 -9.37 -3.80 20.21
CA GLU A 90 -8.28 -3.25 21.02
C GLU A 90 -7.25 -2.45 20.20
N GLU A 91 -7.62 -1.96 19.00
CA GLU A 91 -6.74 -1.16 18.11
C GLU A 91 -5.40 -1.82 17.73
N TYR A 92 -5.30 -3.14 17.84
CA TYR A 92 -4.17 -3.90 17.33
C TYR A 92 -4.62 -5.17 16.60
N TYR A 93 -3.73 -5.65 15.75
CA TYR A 93 -3.87 -6.82 14.91
C TYR A 93 -3.32 -8.05 15.63
N TRP A 94 -4.14 -9.09 15.66
CA TRP A 94 -3.78 -10.36 16.28
C TRP A 94 -4.52 -11.49 15.58
N CYS A 95 -4.07 -12.71 15.84
CA CYS A 95 -4.77 -13.91 15.42
C CYS A 95 -4.56 -15.06 16.39
N ARG A 96 -5.38 -16.12 16.22
CA ARG A 96 -5.24 -17.38 16.94
C ARG A 96 -4.63 -18.44 16.02
N PRO A 97 -3.40 -18.89 16.30
CA PRO A 97 -2.83 -20.02 15.56
C PRO A 97 -3.47 -21.36 15.98
N ASP A 98 -3.94 -21.47 17.23
CA ASP A 98 -4.67 -22.62 17.74
C ASP A 98 -5.66 -22.19 18.84
N ASP A 99 -6.37 -23.15 19.43
CA ASP A 99 -7.42 -22.88 20.44
C ASP A 99 -6.88 -22.32 21.78
N PHE A 100 -5.58 -22.46 22.03
CA PHE A 100 -4.94 -22.16 23.31
C PHE A 100 -4.02 -20.94 23.27
N HIS A 101 -3.60 -20.52 22.08
CA HIS A 101 -2.69 -19.41 21.90
C HIS A 101 -3.30 -18.25 21.12
N TRP A 102 -2.79 -17.06 21.41
CA TRP A 102 -2.97 -15.87 20.59
C TRP A 102 -1.58 -15.32 20.25
N GLY A 103 -1.50 -14.53 19.19
CA GLY A 103 -0.28 -13.83 18.80
C GLY A 103 -0.59 -12.56 18.03
N TYR A 104 0.25 -11.55 18.20
CA TYR A 104 0.24 -10.35 17.36
C TYR A 104 0.50 -10.74 15.90
N CYS A 105 -0.14 -10.04 14.97
CA CYS A 105 0.10 -10.28 13.55
C CYS A 105 0.08 -8.97 12.80
N GLY A 106 0.89 -8.87 11.76
CA GLY A 106 0.88 -7.80 10.79
C GLY A 106 0.10 -8.18 9.54
N MET A 107 -0.53 -7.21 8.89
CA MET A 107 -1.06 -7.42 7.54
C MET A 107 0.09 -7.53 6.54
N VAL A 108 -0.09 -8.34 5.49
CA VAL A 108 0.84 -8.46 4.37
C VAL A 108 0.04 -8.37 3.07
N THR A 109 0.33 -7.37 2.24
CA THR A 109 -0.36 -7.13 0.97
C THR A 109 0.65 -6.97 -0.16
N ASP A 110 0.22 -7.07 -1.41
CA ASP A 110 1.09 -6.73 -2.53
C ASP A 110 1.29 -5.23 -2.66
N ASN A 111 2.47 -4.80 -3.09
CA ASN A 111 2.71 -3.43 -3.53
C ASN A 111 2.12 -3.15 -4.93
N LYS A 112 0.96 -3.75 -5.22
CA LYS A 112 0.33 -3.76 -6.55
C LYS A 112 -1.17 -3.54 -6.44
N ILE A 113 -1.72 -2.85 -7.43
CA ILE A 113 -3.15 -2.74 -7.68
C ILE A 113 -3.49 -3.72 -8.80
N TYR A 114 -4.36 -4.67 -8.46
CA TYR A 114 -4.90 -5.63 -9.41
C TYR A 114 -6.23 -5.15 -9.99
N TYR A 115 -6.50 -5.54 -11.22
CA TYR A 115 -7.75 -5.26 -11.91
C TYR A 115 -8.40 -6.56 -12.36
N GLY A 116 -9.72 -6.63 -12.26
CA GLY A 116 -10.54 -7.70 -12.78
C GLY A 116 -10.37 -7.84 -14.29
N SER A 117 -10.30 -9.09 -14.75
CA SER A 117 -10.07 -9.43 -16.15
C SER A 117 -11.34 -9.20 -16.95
N THR A 118 -12.50 -9.49 -16.40
CA THR A 118 -13.78 -9.42 -17.11
C THR A 118 -14.37 -8.03 -17.05
N THR A 119 -14.38 -7.45 -15.86
CA THR A 119 -15.01 -6.16 -15.54
C THR A 119 -14.04 -5.00 -15.78
N GLY A 120 -12.74 -5.22 -15.55
CA GLY A 120 -11.76 -4.14 -15.44
C GLY A 120 -11.86 -3.34 -14.15
N ALA A 121 -12.72 -3.76 -13.20
CA ALA A 121 -12.85 -3.14 -11.90
C ALA A 121 -11.60 -3.38 -11.05
N VAL A 122 -11.34 -2.50 -10.09
CA VAL A 122 -10.18 -2.66 -9.18
C VAL A 122 -10.49 -3.78 -8.19
N CYS A 123 -9.51 -4.64 -7.95
CA CYS A 123 -9.59 -5.65 -6.91
C CYS A 123 -9.58 -5.00 -5.52
N HIS A 124 -10.51 -5.42 -4.67
CA HIS A 124 -10.63 -5.03 -3.27
C HIS A 124 -9.59 -5.70 -2.37
N ASN A 125 -9.13 -6.88 -2.78
CA ASN A 125 -8.15 -7.72 -2.09
C ASN A 125 -7.01 -8.10 -3.04
N ASN A 126 -6.00 -8.80 -2.50
CA ASN A 126 -4.93 -9.36 -3.33
C ASN A 126 -5.50 -10.29 -4.40
N CYS A 127 -4.73 -10.45 -5.47
CA CYS A 127 -5.02 -11.40 -6.51
C CYS A 127 -4.46 -12.78 -6.11
N ASP A 128 -5.30 -13.63 -5.52
CA ASP A 128 -4.87 -14.86 -4.86
C ASP A 128 -5.52 -16.12 -5.46
N GLN A 129 -4.84 -17.25 -5.28
CA GLN A 129 -5.39 -18.59 -5.51
C GLN A 129 -5.94 -19.16 -4.21
N ILE A 130 -7.20 -18.84 -3.90
CA ILE A 130 -7.90 -19.37 -2.72
C ILE A 130 -8.81 -20.51 -3.18
N TYR A 131 -8.51 -21.75 -2.78
CA TYR A 131 -9.25 -22.99 -3.05
C TYR A 131 -9.38 -23.43 -4.53
N HIS A 132 -8.79 -22.68 -5.46
CA HIS A 132 -8.85 -22.93 -6.91
C HIS A 132 -7.47 -22.80 -7.56
N ASP A 133 -7.32 -23.35 -8.76
CA ASP A 133 -6.11 -23.28 -9.58
C ASP A 133 -5.97 -21.97 -10.38
N TYR A 134 -6.96 -21.08 -10.29
CA TYR A 134 -6.96 -19.75 -10.90
C TYR A 134 -6.91 -18.63 -9.88
N TYR A 135 -6.39 -17.48 -10.32
CA TYR A 135 -6.31 -16.25 -9.56
C TYR A 135 -7.57 -15.41 -9.74
N TRP A 136 -8.08 -14.91 -8.63
CA TRP A 136 -9.32 -14.15 -8.57
C TRP A 136 -9.31 -13.17 -7.42
N CYS A 137 -10.14 -12.15 -7.52
CA CYS A 137 -10.26 -11.10 -6.53
C CYS A 137 -11.72 -10.64 -6.43
N ASN A 138 -12.08 -10.02 -5.32
CA ASN A 138 -13.35 -9.35 -5.18
C ASN A 138 -13.27 -7.95 -5.78
N THR A 139 -14.33 -7.49 -6.41
CA THR A 139 -14.45 -6.15 -6.98
C THR A 139 -15.82 -5.56 -6.62
N ALA A 140 -16.06 -4.29 -6.95
CA ALA A 140 -17.36 -3.65 -6.78
C ALA A 140 -18.50 -4.39 -7.51
N GLU A 141 -18.18 -5.09 -8.61
CA GLU A 141 -19.12 -5.86 -9.42
C GLU A 141 -19.24 -7.34 -8.99
N GLY A 142 -18.55 -7.72 -7.91
CA GLY A 142 -18.46 -9.10 -7.42
C GLY A 142 -17.09 -9.73 -7.69
N TRP A 143 -17.03 -11.06 -7.67
CA TRP A 143 -15.79 -11.78 -7.92
C TRP A 143 -15.40 -11.75 -9.40
N ASP A 144 -14.13 -11.46 -9.68
CA ASP A 144 -13.57 -11.44 -11.03
C ASP A 144 -12.21 -12.14 -11.05
N TYR A 145 -11.83 -12.65 -12.23
CA TYR A 145 -10.49 -13.17 -12.45
C TYR A 145 -9.47 -12.05 -12.42
N CYS A 146 -8.26 -12.30 -11.94
CA CYS A 146 -7.20 -11.31 -11.93
C CYS A 146 -5.87 -11.97 -12.29
N SER A 147 -4.88 -11.16 -12.67
CA SER A 147 -3.54 -11.67 -12.97
C SER A 147 -2.61 -11.47 -11.77
N PRO A 148 -1.83 -12.48 -11.35
CA PRO A 148 -0.91 -12.37 -10.22
C PRO A 148 0.30 -11.47 -10.50
N SER A 149 0.60 -11.21 -11.76
CA SER A 149 1.69 -10.33 -12.17
C SER A 149 1.44 -9.75 -13.57
N GLU A 150 2.24 -8.76 -13.93
CA GLU A 150 2.16 -8.10 -15.22
C GLU A 150 2.29 -9.10 -16.38
N ASN A 151 1.47 -8.89 -17.40
CA ASN A 151 1.48 -9.65 -18.64
C ASN A 151 1.37 -11.19 -18.46
N ARG A 152 0.64 -11.63 -17.43
CA ARG A 152 0.20 -13.01 -17.25
C ARG A 152 -1.31 -13.10 -17.30
N ASP A 153 -1.83 -14.27 -17.61
CA ASP A 153 -3.26 -14.55 -17.51
C ASP A 153 -3.67 -14.92 -16.07
N TYR A 154 -4.97 -15.12 -15.88
CA TYR A 154 -5.57 -15.53 -14.61
C TYR A 154 -5.16 -16.93 -14.11
N MET A 155 -4.49 -17.71 -14.94
CA MET A 155 -3.91 -19.02 -14.63
C MET A 155 -2.39 -18.93 -14.46
N ASN A 156 -1.84 -17.72 -14.34
CA ASN A 156 -0.41 -17.43 -14.24
C ASN A 156 0.43 -17.86 -15.46
N LYS A 157 -0.21 -18.03 -16.62
CA LYS A 157 0.46 -18.32 -17.89
C LYS A 157 0.93 -17.04 -18.56
N GLN A 158 2.08 -17.12 -19.21
CA GLN A 158 2.72 -15.95 -19.82
C GLN A 158 2.02 -15.53 -21.11
N CYS A 159 1.59 -14.27 -21.17
CA CYS A 159 1.14 -13.63 -22.40
C CYS A 159 2.31 -13.38 -23.36
N ARG A 160 2.03 -13.29 -24.65
CA ARG A 160 3.01 -12.89 -25.66
C ARG A 160 3.23 -11.38 -25.64
N GLU A 161 4.45 -10.95 -25.97
CA GLU A 161 4.80 -9.53 -26.02
C GLU A 161 4.13 -8.77 -27.17
N ASP A 162 3.83 -9.44 -28.30
CA ASP A 162 3.12 -8.85 -29.44
C ASP A 162 1.59 -8.82 -29.26
N ARG A 163 1.09 -9.50 -28.23
CA ARG A 163 -0.31 -9.48 -27.82
C ARG A 163 -0.40 -9.55 -26.29
N PRO A 164 0.05 -8.50 -25.59
CA PRO A 164 0.10 -8.47 -24.13
C PRO A 164 -1.31 -8.44 -23.51
N CYS A 165 -1.42 -8.33 -22.19
CA CYS A 165 -2.72 -8.17 -21.56
C CYS A 165 -3.42 -6.86 -21.99
N GLY A 166 -4.66 -6.94 -22.49
CA GLY A 166 -5.46 -5.76 -22.83
C GLY A 166 -6.85 -6.08 -23.40
N LYS A 167 -7.65 -5.04 -23.68
CA LYS A 167 -9.04 -5.20 -24.14
C LYS A 167 -9.18 -5.61 -25.61
N TYR A 168 -8.34 -5.11 -26.52
CA TYR A 168 -8.38 -5.41 -27.97
C TYR A 168 -9.81 -5.49 -28.56
N ASP A 169 -10.55 -4.38 -28.45
CA ASP A 169 -11.94 -4.25 -28.93
C ASP A 169 -12.97 -5.17 -28.22
N LYS A 170 -12.63 -5.71 -27.04
CA LYS A 170 -13.55 -6.41 -26.13
C LYS A 170 -13.85 -5.58 -24.90
N ASN A 171 -14.89 -5.96 -24.17
CA ASN A 171 -15.22 -5.38 -22.86
C ASN A 171 -14.38 -5.96 -21.71
N TYR A 172 -13.78 -7.14 -21.91
CA TYR A 172 -12.84 -7.79 -21.00
C TYR A 172 -11.39 -7.69 -21.49
N ASN A 173 -10.43 -7.86 -20.57
CA ASN A 173 -9.01 -7.95 -20.84
C ASN A 173 -8.59 -9.41 -21.08
N TRP A 174 -7.75 -9.62 -22.09
CA TRP A 174 -7.26 -10.93 -22.50
C TRP A 174 -5.91 -10.81 -23.21
N CYS A 175 -5.24 -11.93 -23.44
CA CYS A 175 -3.98 -11.98 -24.17
C CYS A 175 -3.80 -13.29 -24.94
N ARG A 176 -2.88 -13.30 -25.91
CA ARG A 176 -2.42 -14.56 -26.54
C ARG A 176 -1.34 -15.17 -25.66
N LEU A 177 -1.51 -16.43 -25.27
CA LEU A 177 -0.52 -17.15 -24.50
C LEU A 177 0.66 -17.58 -25.37
N LYS A 178 1.86 -17.65 -24.79
CA LYS A 178 3.06 -18.17 -25.49
C LYS A 178 2.85 -19.62 -25.97
N GLU A 179 2.05 -20.40 -25.25
CA GLU A 179 1.66 -21.79 -25.57
C GLU A 179 0.65 -21.89 -26.74
N GLY A 180 0.16 -20.77 -27.27
CA GLY A 180 -0.67 -20.74 -28.47
C GLY A 180 -2.18 -20.73 -28.22
N SER A 181 -2.65 -20.74 -26.98
CA SER A 181 -4.06 -20.52 -26.60
C SER A 181 -4.33 -19.05 -26.22
N TRP A 182 -5.55 -18.74 -25.78
CA TRP A 182 -5.95 -17.43 -25.26
C TRP A 182 -6.25 -17.54 -23.76
N GLY A 183 -6.03 -16.46 -23.02
CA GLY A 183 -6.36 -16.39 -21.59
C GLY A 183 -6.92 -15.02 -21.21
N TYR A 184 -7.84 -15.00 -20.25
CA TYR A 184 -8.28 -13.75 -19.58
C TYR A 184 -7.15 -13.21 -18.73
N CYS A 185 -7.00 -11.90 -18.65
CA CYS A 185 -5.93 -11.32 -17.85
C CYS A 185 -6.39 -10.03 -17.19
N GLY A 186 -5.93 -9.77 -15.97
CA GLY A 186 -6.10 -8.50 -15.28
C GLY A 186 -4.92 -7.59 -15.55
N LEU A 187 -5.16 -6.27 -15.63
CA LEU A 187 -4.06 -5.32 -15.55
C LEU A 187 -3.47 -5.35 -14.13
N VAL A 188 -2.16 -5.13 -14.04
CA VAL A 188 -1.43 -5.04 -12.76
C VAL A 188 -0.63 -3.75 -12.81
N LYS A 189 -0.68 -2.95 -11.75
CA LYS A 189 0.06 -1.68 -11.65
C LYS A 189 0.71 -1.56 -10.28
N PRO A 190 1.90 -0.94 -10.15
CA PRO A 190 2.49 -0.67 -8.85
C PRO A 190 1.60 0.28 -8.02
N LYS A 191 1.57 0.07 -6.70
CA LYS A 191 0.97 1.03 -5.78
C LYS A 191 2.02 2.14 -5.55
N THR A 192 1.68 3.38 -5.92
CA THR A 192 2.57 4.56 -5.74
C THR A 192 2.08 5.49 -4.65
N LEU A 193 0.90 5.21 -4.12
CA LEU A 193 0.24 5.99 -3.09
C LEU A 193 -0.35 5.03 -2.06
N VAL A 194 0.01 5.23 -0.81
CA VAL A 194 -0.64 4.60 0.33
C VAL A 194 -1.73 5.53 0.81
N ARG A 195 -2.95 4.98 0.83
CA ARG A 195 -4.14 5.67 1.31
C ARG A 195 -4.50 5.11 2.66
N ARG A 196 -4.79 6.01 3.60
CA ARG A 196 -5.29 5.68 4.92
C ARG A 196 -6.70 6.18 5.10
N THR A 197 -7.38 5.62 6.09
CA THR A 197 -8.72 6.01 6.47
C THR A 197 -8.67 7.12 7.52
N LYS A 198 -9.84 7.59 7.94
CA LYS A 198 -9.94 8.55 9.04
C LYS A 198 -9.44 8.01 10.38
N TYR A 199 -9.34 6.71 10.58
CA TYR A 199 -8.76 6.09 11.79
C TYR A 199 -7.36 5.54 11.52
N ASP A 200 -6.69 6.08 10.49
CA ASP A 200 -5.35 5.69 10.08
C ASP A 200 -5.20 4.24 9.60
N HIS A 201 -6.30 3.57 9.27
CA HIS A 201 -6.25 2.22 8.72
C HIS A 201 -5.90 2.26 7.24
N PHE A 202 -5.04 1.35 6.79
CA PHE A 202 -4.71 1.25 5.38
C PHE A 202 -5.89 0.82 4.53
N CYS A 203 -6.08 1.55 3.43
CA CYS A 203 -6.91 1.11 2.33
C CYS A 203 -6.20 -0.03 1.58
N VAL A 204 -6.84 -1.19 1.58
CA VAL A 204 -6.42 -2.34 0.77
C VAL A 204 -6.64 -2.05 -0.70
N ASP A 205 -7.73 -1.34 -1.02
CA ASP A 205 -8.12 -0.94 -2.36
C ASP A 205 -8.12 0.58 -2.56
N LYS A 206 -8.62 1.04 -3.71
CA LYS A 206 -8.74 2.47 -3.95
C LYS A 206 -9.80 3.07 -3.04
N CYS A 207 -9.65 4.36 -2.76
CA CYS A 207 -10.72 5.12 -2.13
C CYS A 207 -11.84 5.38 -3.15
N GLN A 208 -12.98 4.72 -2.99
CA GLN A 208 -14.08 4.71 -3.94
C GLN A 208 -15.22 5.60 -3.46
N ARG A 209 -15.87 6.32 -4.39
CA ARG A 209 -17.08 7.07 -4.07
C ARG A 209 -18.23 6.10 -3.85
N HIS A 210 -18.99 6.28 -2.78
CA HIS A 210 -20.21 5.52 -2.54
C HIS A 210 -21.28 5.90 -3.58
N GLU A 211 -21.98 4.91 -4.14
CA GLU A 211 -22.89 5.12 -5.28
C GLU A 211 -24.07 6.05 -4.99
N LYS A 212 -24.58 6.00 -3.76
CA LYS A 212 -25.82 6.69 -3.34
C LYS A 212 -25.59 7.82 -2.32
N LYS A 213 -24.38 7.95 -1.80
CA LYS A 213 -24.07 8.86 -0.69
C LYS A 213 -22.82 9.65 -1.06
N ASP A 214 -22.75 10.88 -0.60
CA ASP A 214 -21.65 11.79 -0.93
C ASP A 214 -20.46 11.59 0.02
N TYR A 215 -19.86 10.41 -0.05
CA TYR A 215 -18.63 10.09 0.66
C TYR A 215 -17.78 9.07 -0.07
N TYR A 216 -16.51 8.99 0.32
CA TYR A 216 -15.54 8.05 -0.16
C TYR A 216 -15.14 7.08 0.94
N TRP A 217 -14.89 5.84 0.55
CA TRP A 217 -14.57 4.75 1.45
C TRP A 217 -13.67 3.72 0.76
N CYS A 218 -12.99 2.92 1.56
CA CYS A 218 -12.14 1.83 1.09
C CYS A 218 -12.30 0.62 2.02
N HIS A 219 -11.93 -0.54 1.52
CA HIS A 219 -11.79 -1.73 2.36
C HIS A 219 -10.54 -1.63 3.21
N THR A 220 -10.69 -2.02 4.47
CA THR A 220 -9.58 -2.25 5.38
C THR A 220 -9.41 -3.76 5.58
N ALA A 221 -8.37 -4.16 6.29
CA ALA A 221 -8.14 -5.56 6.61
C ALA A 221 -9.32 -6.28 7.31
N SER A 222 -10.06 -5.54 8.15
CA SER A 222 -11.13 -6.09 9.00
C SER A 222 -12.53 -5.71 8.52
N SER A 223 -12.68 -4.62 7.76
CA SER A 223 -13.99 -4.11 7.33
C SER A 223 -13.84 -3.11 6.17
N TRP A 224 -14.53 -1.98 6.26
CA TRP A 224 -14.37 -0.80 5.42
C TRP A 224 -14.34 0.44 6.32
N ASP A 225 -13.76 1.54 5.84
CA ASP A 225 -13.77 2.82 6.54
C ASP A 225 -13.66 4.00 5.55
N TYR A 226 -13.89 5.22 6.04
CA TYR A 226 -13.86 6.43 5.23
C TYR A 226 -12.43 6.84 4.90
N CYS A 227 -12.20 7.20 3.65
CA CYS A 227 -10.91 7.64 3.14
C CYS A 227 -11.10 8.89 2.26
N SER A 228 -10.00 9.55 1.92
CA SER A 228 -10.02 10.67 0.98
C SER A 228 -9.68 10.23 -0.44
N PRO A 229 -10.37 10.77 -1.46
CA PRO A 229 -10.05 10.47 -2.86
C PRO A 229 -8.70 11.05 -3.30
N ASP A 230 -8.31 12.19 -2.72
CA ASP A 230 -7.10 12.95 -3.02
C ASP A 230 -6.41 13.50 -1.75
N VAL A 231 -5.21 14.06 -1.91
CA VAL A 231 -4.43 14.69 -0.84
C VAL A 231 -5.17 15.93 -0.31
N ASP A 232 -5.17 16.12 1.00
CA ASP A 232 -5.73 17.31 1.67
C ASP A 232 -7.16 17.66 1.26
N VAL A 233 -7.98 16.62 1.07
CA VAL A 233 -9.43 16.74 1.01
C VAL A 233 -10.09 15.82 2.04
N THR A 234 -11.31 16.13 2.45
CA THR A 234 -12.09 15.31 3.38
C THR A 234 -12.60 14.04 2.71
N TYR A 235 -13.16 13.11 3.50
CA TYR A 235 -13.83 11.92 2.96
C TYR A 235 -15.07 12.25 2.11
N LYS A 236 -15.50 13.51 2.06
CA LYS A 236 -16.54 14.03 1.16
C LYS A 236 -15.98 14.87 0.01
N ASN A 237 -14.66 14.82 -0.22
CA ASN A 237 -13.98 15.61 -1.24
C ASN A 237 -14.11 17.13 -1.07
N LYS A 238 -14.26 17.61 0.17
CA LYS A 238 -14.15 19.05 0.47
C LYS A 238 -12.67 19.39 0.72
N PRO A 239 -12.14 20.50 0.19
CA PRO A 239 -10.75 20.87 0.41
C PRO A 239 -10.49 21.17 1.88
N CYS A 240 -9.41 20.61 2.41
CA CYS A 240 -8.82 21.06 3.66
C CYS A 240 -8.24 22.47 3.47
N ARG A 241 -8.20 23.26 4.54
CA ARG A 241 -7.51 24.54 4.51
C ARG A 241 -6.02 24.34 4.31
N SER A 242 -5.39 25.27 3.59
CA SER A 242 -3.97 25.22 3.30
C SER A 242 -3.07 25.30 4.55
N ASP A 243 -3.60 25.84 5.66
CA ASP A 243 -2.90 25.92 6.95
C ASP A 243 -3.30 24.80 7.92
N HIS A 244 -4.09 23.83 7.47
CA HIS A 244 -4.53 22.69 8.28
C HIS A 244 -4.77 21.47 7.40
N SER A 245 -3.67 20.81 7.01
CA SER A 245 -3.65 19.59 6.20
C SER A 245 -4.41 18.44 6.86
N CYS A 246 -4.70 17.41 6.08
CA CYS A 246 -5.29 16.19 6.60
C CYS A 246 -4.30 15.43 7.49
N ASP A 247 -4.55 15.40 8.80
CA ASP A 247 -3.71 14.72 9.78
C ASP A 247 -4.51 14.42 11.05
N SER A 248 -3.92 13.68 11.99
CA SER A 248 -4.45 13.38 13.31
C SER A 248 -4.57 14.62 14.20
N HIS A 249 -3.64 15.57 14.07
CA HIS A 249 -3.51 16.75 14.93
C HIS A 249 -3.56 16.40 16.43
N GLY A 250 -2.99 15.25 16.81
CA GLY A 250 -2.98 14.73 18.18
C GLY A 250 -4.23 13.98 18.62
N TYR A 251 -5.15 13.64 17.71
CA TYR A 251 -6.34 12.84 17.97
C TYR A 251 -6.21 11.40 17.47
N SER A 252 -7.11 10.52 17.91
CA SER A 252 -7.18 9.14 17.41
C SER A 252 -7.79 9.02 16.00
N TYR A 253 -8.05 10.14 15.33
CA TYR A 253 -8.62 10.20 13.99
C TYR A 253 -8.02 11.37 13.21
N ASN A 254 -7.97 11.20 11.89
CA ASN A 254 -7.50 12.17 10.92
C ASN A 254 -8.65 13.11 10.50
N TRP A 255 -8.38 14.41 10.52
CA TRP A 255 -9.36 15.45 10.20
C TRP A 255 -8.69 16.74 9.71
N CYS A 256 -9.49 17.64 9.15
CA CYS A 256 -9.03 18.98 8.80
C CYS A 256 -10.14 20.02 8.89
N TRP A 257 -9.77 21.29 9.02
CA TRP A 257 -10.69 22.41 8.81
C TRP A 257 -10.95 22.62 7.33
N THR A 258 -12.19 22.96 6.98
CA THR A 258 -12.60 23.33 5.62
C THR A 258 -12.77 24.84 5.49
N SER A 259 -12.82 25.34 4.24
CA SER A 259 -12.99 26.77 3.93
C SER A 259 -14.31 27.37 4.45
N GLU A 260 -15.29 26.54 4.82
CA GLU A 260 -16.60 26.95 5.33
C GLU A 260 -16.62 27.14 6.86
N SER A 261 -15.45 27.16 7.52
CA SER A 261 -15.30 27.23 9.00
C SER A 261 -15.89 26.03 9.76
N ASP A 262 -16.09 24.91 9.07
CA ASP A 262 -16.50 23.61 9.60
C ASP A 262 -15.32 22.62 9.51
N TYR A 263 -15.30 21.57 10.34
CA TYR A 263 -14.32 20.50 10.24
C TYR A 263 -14.94 19.23 9.66
N ASP A 264 -14.15 18.40 9.00
CA ASP A 264 -14.60 17.07 8.62
C ASP A 264 -13.44 16.06 8.66
N TYR A 265 -13.78 14.78 8.65
CA TYR A 265 -12.79 13.71 8.66
C TYR A 265 -12.08 13.60 7.31
N CYS A 266 -10.87 13.06 7.31
CA CYS A 266 -10.10 12.87 6.08
C CYS A 266 -9.21 11.63 6.23
N GLY A 267 -8.75 11.08 5.12
CA GLY A 267 -7.80 9.98 5.08
C GLY A 267 -6.48 10.44 4.46
N PRO A 268 -5.34 10.42 5.18
CA PRO A 268 -4.05 10.82 4.63
C PRO A 268 -3.65 9.99 3.41
N ILE A 269 -2.93 10.63 2.48
CA ILE A 269 -2.36 9.98 1.31
C ILE A 269 -0.87 10.26 1.25
N GLU A 270 -0.07 9.20 1.40
CA GLU A 270 1.38 9.25 1.37
C GLU A 270 1.89 8.66 0.04
N ARG A 271 2.96 9.23 -0.51
CA ARG A 271 3.66 8.62 -1.65
C ARG A 271 4.57 7.52 -1.15
N LEU A 272 4.58 6.44 -1.94
CA LEU A 272 5.66 5.46 -1.93
C LEU A 272 6.74 5.95 -2.90
#